data_AF-A0A6G4V8G3-F1
#
_entry.id   AF-A0A6G4V8G3-F1
#
_cell.length_a   1.000
_cell.length_b   1.000
_cell.length_c   1.000
_cell.angle_alpha   90.00
_cell.angle_beta   90.00
_cell.angle_gamma   90.00
#
_symmetry.space_group_name_H-M   'P 1'
#
loop_
_entity.id
_entity.type
_entity.pdbx_description
1 polymer ?
#
loop_
_entity_poly.entity_id
_entity_poly.type
_entity_poly.pdbx_seq_one_letter_code
_entity_poly.pdbx_strand_id
1 'polypeptide(L)'
;MNTSGQVTPVPESMLAREIFGPLGGVVEIGAVRATGSWALPDVSVGAFLARRQDEVQRLLNGVRTVCGFSDASMATFEEVGWFRDHEVAAPFLLMWSGAVEGVPERREELEEPLTVRRMCRMGADLQLTYFLQALVTGAIAAGTEAQQGAETVAEVLGIAVALADGTGYSTPAGVFRTWRVAHLPGILRPESSAPESGRAGFRAYARALEELLDA
;
A
#
# COMPACT_ATOMS: atom_id res chain seq x y z
N MET A 1 -37.27 15.57 11.90
CA MET A 1 -36.16 15.87 12.81
C MET A 1 -34.90 15.32 12.18
N ASN A 2 -34.04 16.21 11.68
CA ASN A 2 -32.85 15.88 10.91
C ASN A 2 -31.68 15.78 11.91
N THR A 3 -31.32 14.58 12.34
CA THR A 3 -30.04 14.35 13.02
C THR A 3 -28.99 14.15 11.94
N SER A 4 -28.44 15.25 11.43
CA SER A 4 -27.13 15.24 10.78
C SER A 4 -26.13 14.76 11.82
N GLY A 5 -25.90 13.45 11.87
CA GLY A 5 -24.86 12.85 12.68
C GLY A 5 -23.55 13.51 12.27
N GLN A 6 -22.96 14.28 13.18
CA GLN A 6 -21.63 14.82 12.98
C GLN A 6 -20.69 13.62 12.87
N VAL A 7 -20.27 13.31 11.64
CA VAL A 7 -19.18 12.38 11.40
C VAL A 7 -17.94 13.08 11.91
N THR A 8 -17.37 12.60 13.01
CA THR A 8 -16.06 13.07 13.48
C THR A 8 -15.05 12.81 12.36
N PRO A 9 -14.36 13.85 11.86
CA PRO A 9 -13.34 13.67 10.84
C PRO A 9 -12.26 12.70 11.34
N VAL A 10 -11.84 11.77 10.50
CA VAL A 10 -10.70 10.90 10.82
C VAL A 10 -9.46 11.80 10.94
N PRO A 11 -8.71 11.76 12.06
CA PRO A 11 -7.46 12.47 12.20
C PRO A 11 -6.48 12.14 11.07
N GLU A 12 -5.89 13.19 10.50
CA GLU A 12 -4.94 13.11 9.40
C GLU A 12 -3.73 12.19 9.72
N SER A 13 -3.28 12.22 10.98
CA SER A 13 -2.18 11.37 11.46
C SER A 13 -2.53 9.88 11.56
N MET A 14 -3.83 9.51 11.62
CA MET A 14 -4.24 8.11 11.50
C MET A 14 -4.23 7.68 10.04
N LEU A 15 -4.75 8.50 9.12
CA LEU A 15 -4.71 8.24 7.68
C LEU A 15 -3.26 8.11 7.18
N ALA A 16 -2.37 8.99 7.63
CA ALA A 16 -0.95 8.92 7.28
C ALA A 16 -0.31 7.59 7.72
N ARG A 17 -0.60 7.10 8.94
CA ARG A 17 -0.11 5.81 9.41
C ARG A 17 -0.67 4.64 8.60
N GLU A 18 -1.96 4.69 8.26
CA GLU A 18 -2.60 3.66 7.42
C GLU A 18 -2.02 3.61 6.01
N ILE A 19 -1.62 4.75 5.45
CA ILE A 19 -1.00 4.83 4.12
C ILE A 19 0.48 4.39 4.16
N PHE A 20 1.25 4.88 5.14
CA PHE A 20 2.69 4.58 5.22
C PHE A 20 2.99 3.17 5.76
N GLY A 21 2.07 2.55 6.51
CA GLY A 21 2.24 1.20 7.05
C GLY A 21 2.53 0.15 5.97
N PRO A 22 1.64 -0.05 4.97
CA PRO A 22 1.85 -1.03 3.90
C PRO A 22 3.10 -0.77 3.05
N LEU A 23 3.57 0.48 2.97
CA LEU A 23 4.80 0.82 2.26
C LEU A 23 6.04 0.19 2.89
N GLY A 24 6.02 -0.11 4.19
CA GLY A 24 7.10 -0.86 4.84
C GLY A 24 7.27 -2.24 4.22
N GLY A 25 6.17 -2.99 4.09
CA GLY A 25 6.18 -4.28 3.41
C GLY A 25 6.56 -4.18 1.93
N VAL A 26 6.10 -3.14 1.21
CA VAL A 26 6.52 -2.88 -0.18
C VAL A 26 8.04 -2.74 -0.31
N VAL A 27 8.67 -1.98 0.58
CA VAL A 27 10.13 -1.74 0.57
C VAL A 27 10.91 -2.99 0.93
N GLU A 28 10.56 -3.68 2.03
CA GLU A 28 11.26 -4.91 2.44
C GLU A 28 11.17 -5.99 1.35
N ILE A 29 9.97 -6.20 0.81
CA ILE A 29 9.74 -7.18 -0.26
C ILE A 29 10.51 -6.83 -1.54
N GLY A 30 10.50 -5.55 -1.91
CA GLY A 30 11.27 -5.03 -3.04
C GLY A 30 12.77 -5.26 -2.87
N ALA A 31 13.31 -4.94 -1.69
CA ALA A 31 14.72 -5.15 -1.36
C ALA A 31 15.11 -6.63 -1.42
N VAL A 32 14.29 -7.52 -0.85
CA VAL A 32 14.51 -8.98 -0.90
C VAL A 32 14.49 -9.46 -2.35
N ARG A 33 13.47 -9.09 -3.13
CA ARG A 33 13.34 -9.50 -4.52
C ARG A 33 14.50 -9.00 -5.39
N ALA A 34 15.01 -7.80 -5.13
CA ALA A 34 16.12 -7.21 -5.86
C ALA A 34 17.45 -8.00 -5.72
N THR A 35 17.57 -8.86 -4.71
CA THR A 35 18.73 -9.77 -4.58
C THR A 35 18.72 -10.88 -5.63
N GLY A 36 17.53 -11.32 -6.07
CA GLY A 36 17.34 -12.49 -6.94
C GLY A 36 17.62 -13.85 -6.28
N SER A 37 18.38 -13.90 -5.18
CA SER A 37 18.71 -15.12 -4.44
C SER A 37 17.61 -15.54 -3.47
N TRP A 38 16.79 -14.59 -2.99
CA TRP A 38 15.81 -14.76 -1.92
C TRP A 38 16.44 -15.15 -0.57
N ALA A 39 17.76 -15.00 -0.43
CA ALA A 39 18.45 -15.19 0.84
C ALA A 39 18.47 -13.87 1.60
N LEU A 40 17.92 -13.84 2.81
CA LEU A 40 17.85 -12.63 3.64
C LEU A 40 19.22 -12.00 3.95
N PRO A 41 20.31 -12.76 4.16
CA PRO A 41 21.63 -12.18 4.39
C PRO A 41 22.16 -11.31 3.24
N ASP A 42 21.64 -11.48 2.02
CA ASP A 42 22.06 -10.69 0.85
C ASP A 42 21.32 -9.34 0.76
N VAL A 43 20.34 -9.10 1.62
CA VAL A 43 19.42 -7.96 1.53
C VAL A 43 20.05 -6.71 2.16
N SER A 44 20.01 -5.60 1.43
CA SER A 44 20.29 -4.27 1.98
C SER A 44 19.18 -3.31 1.59
N VAL A 45 18.35 -2.92 2.56
CA VAL A 45 17.28 -1.94 2.37
C VAL A 45 17.86 -0.57 2.05
N GLY A 46 18.93 -0.15 2.75
CA GLY A 46 19.60 1.12 2.47
C GLY A 46 20.11 1.22 1.03
N ALA A 47 20.79 0.19 0.52
CA ALA A 47 21.29 0.17 -0.86
C ALA A 47 20.16 0.06 -1.90
N PHE A 48 19.06 -0.61 -1.57
CA PHE A 48 17.86 -0.64 -2.40
C PHE A 48 17.24 0.77 -2.52
N LEU A 49 16.99 1.44 -1.39
CA LEU A 49 16.39 2.77 -1.34
C LEU A 49 17.27 3.85 -1.96
N ALA A 50 18.59 3.80 -1.75
CA ALA A 50 19.52 4.77 -2.33
C ALA A 50 19.47 4.79 -3.87
N ARG A 51 19.24 3.64 -4.51
CA ARG A 51 19.09 3.54 -5.98
C ARG A 51 17.71 3.95 -6.49
N ARG A 52 16.77 4.23 -5.59
CA ARG A 52 15.34 4.44 -5.84
C ARG A 52 14.85 5.75 -5.21
N GLN A 53 15.76 6.63 -4.77
CA GLN A 53 15.43 7.84 -4.03
C GLN A 53 14.45 8.75 -4.77
N ASP A 54 14.65 8.95 -6.08
CA ASP A 54 13.77 9.79 -6.90
C ASP A 54 12.36 9.20 -7.02
N GLU A 55 12.24 7.87 -7.07
CA GLU A 55 10.94 7.19 -7.09
C GLU A 55 10.22 7.34 -5.75
N VAL A 56 10.93 7.13 -4.64
CA VAL A 56 10.38 7.35 -3.28
C VAL A 56 9.92 8.79 -3.11
N GLN A 57 10.71 9.78 -3.54
CA GLN A 57 10.33 11.18 -3.43
C GLN A 57 9.08 11.50 -4.25
N ARG A 58 8.97 10.98 -5.47
CA ARG A 58 7.76 11.15 -6.30
C ARG A 58 6.54 10.49 -5.67
N LEU A 59 6.69 9.28 -5.14
CA LEU A 59 5.63 8.58 -4.41
C LEU A 59 5.11 9.43 -3.24
N LEU A 60 6.01 9.97 -2.41
CA LEU A 60 5.62 10.78 -1.25
C LEU A 60 4.97 12.10 -1.64
N ASN A 61 5.46 12.74 -2.70
CA ASN A 61 4.84 13.95 -3.23
C ASN A 61 3.41 13.65 -3.71
N GLY A 62 3.21 12.55 -4.43
CA GLY A 62 1.88 12.13 -4.87
C GLY A 62 0.93 11.83 -3.71
N VAL A 63 1.40 11.12 -2.67
CA VAL A 63 0.62 10.89 -1.43
C VAL A 63 0.24 12.21 -0.76
N ARG A 64 1.19 13.13 -0.59
CA ARG A 64 0.93 14.46 -0.03
C ARG A 64 -0.15 15.19 -0.82
N THR A 65 0.00 15.22 -2.15
CA THR A 65 -0.93 15.93 -3.04
C THR A 65 -2.33 15.33 -2.98
N VAL A 66 -2.46 14.02 -3.11
CA VAL A 66 -3.77 13.38 -3.23
C VAL A 66 -4.53 13.36 -1.90
N CYS A 67 -3.83 13.25 -0.77
CA CYS A 67 -4.42 13.24 0.57
C CYS A 67 -4.45 14.62 1.24
N GLY A 68 -3.92 15.66 0.59
CA GLY A 68 -3.85 17.02 1.16
C GLY A 68 -3.09 17.08 2.48
N PHE A 69 -2.08 16.23 2.68
CA PHE A 69 -1.38 16.11 3.95
C PHE A 69 -0.49 17.31 4.25
N SER A 70 -0.58 17.77 5.50
CA SER A 70 0.32 18.72 6.12
C SER A 70 1.71 18.14 6.33
N ASP A 71 2.70 19.00 6.58
CA ASP A 71 4.06 18.59 6.93
C ASP A 71 4.10 17.72 8.19
N ALA A 72 3.22 17.99 9.16
CA ALA A 72 3.13 17.20 10.38
C ALA A 72 2.69 15.76 10.11
N SER A 73 1.72 15.55 9.21
CA SER A 73 1.31 14.20 8.83
C SER A 73 2.36 13.51 7.98
N MET A 74 3.02 14.24 7.07
CA MET A 74 4.13 13.70 6.29
C MET A 74 5.32 13.28 7.17
N ALA A 75 5.55 13.93 8.32
CA ALA A 75 6.59 13.50 9.27
C ALA A 75 6.36 12.08 9.82
N THR A 76 5.12 11.58 9.83
CA THR A 76 4.79 10.18 10.17
C THR A 76 5.59 9.18 9.34
N PHE A 77 5.93 9.52 8.09
CA PHE A 77 6.75 8.68 7.23
C PHE A 77 8.13 8.38 7.83
N GLU A 78 8.76 9.38 8.45
CA GLU A 78 10.04 9.21 9.12
C GLU A 78 9.87 8.43 10.43
N GLU A 79 8.76 8.67 11.16
CA GLU A 79 8.44 7.98 12.41
C GLU A 79 8.28 6.45 12.23
N VAL A 80 7.62 6.01 11.15
CA VAL A 80 7.43 4.57 10.90
C VAL A 80 8.74 3.86 10.58
N GLY A 81 9.76 4.59 10.09
CA GLY A 81 11.13 4.10 10.07
C GLY A 81 11.44 2.95 9.09
N TRP A 82 10.57 2.68 8.12
CA TRP A 82 10.79 1.64 7.09
C TRP A 82 11.68 2.10 5.93
N PHE A 83 11.89 3.41 5.77
CA PHE A 83 12.65 4.01 4.67
C PHE A 83 14.09 4.39 5.06
N ARG A 84 14.67 3.62 5.96
CA ARG A 84 16.08 3.69 6.39
C ARG A 84 16.69 2.29 6.34
N ASP A 85 18.00 2.21 6.42
CA ASP A 85 18.66 0.91 6.49
C ASP A 85 18.25 0.14 7.75
N HIS A 86 17.88 -1.13 7.56
CA HIS A 86 17.53 -2.08 8.62
C HIS A 86 17.62 -3.51 8.08
N GLU A 87 17.72 -4.46 9.00
CA GLU A 87 17.71 -5.88 8.69
C GLU A 87 16.28 -6.34 8.38
N VAL A 88 16.11 -7.06 7.26
CA VAL A 88 14.84 -7.71 6.92
C VAL A 88 14.83 -9.09 7.55
N ALA A 89 13.90 -9.33 8.46
CA ALA A 89 13.75 -10.62 9.14
C ALA A 89 12.54 -11.40 8.60
N ALA A 90 12.67 -12.73 8.51
CA ALA A 90 11.61 -13.60 8.00
C ALA A 90 10.24 -13.45 8.71
N PRO A 91 10.17 -13.20 10.04
CA PRO A 91 8.90 -12.92 10.71
C PRO A 91 8.17 -11.68 10.19
N PHE A 92 8.89 -10.64 9.73
CA PHE A 92 8.26 -9.47 9.11
C PHE A 92 7.68 -9.84 7.75
N LEU A 93 8.41 -10.61 6.93
CA LEU A 93 7.88 -11.12 5.66
C LEU A 93 6.64 -12.01 5.87
N LEU A 94 6.62 -12.83 6.93
CA LEU A 94 5.46 -13.61 7.30
C LEU A 94 4.27 -12.70 7.65
N MET A 95 4.48 -11.66 8.46
CA MET A 95 3.47 -10.67 8.81
C MET A 95 2.94 -9.94 7.56
N TRP A 96 3.83 -9.45 6.68
CA TRP A 96 3.45 -8.77 5.44
C TRP A 96 2.66 -9.67 4.48
N SER A 97 2.97 -10.96 4.47
CA SER A 97 2.24 -11.96 3.68
C SER A 97 0.91 -12.41 4.30
N GLY A 98 0.49 -11.81 5.42
CA GLY A 98 -0.74 -12.19 6.13
C GLY A 98 -0.67 -13.58 6.77
N ALA A 99 0.54 -14.06 7.05
CA ALA A 99 0.81 -15.38 7.60
C ALA A 99 0.23 -16.56 6.80
N VAL A 100 0.06 -16.40 5.48
CA VAL A 100 -0.52 -17.44 4.60
C VAL A 100 0.30 -18.75 4.58
N GLU A 101 1.63 -18.66 4.69
CA GLU A 101 2.50 -19.84 4.82
C GLU A 101 2.39 -20.54 6.19
N GLY A 102 1.67 -19.95 7.14
CA GLY A 102 1.60 -20.42 8.53
C GLY A 102 2.87 -20.10 9.34
N VAL A 103 2.79 -20.30 10.66
CA VAL A 103 3.97 -20.23 11.53
C VAL A 103 4.56 -21.65 11.62
N PRO A 104 5.76 -21.90 11.09
CA PRO A 104 6.36 -23.24 11.14
C PRO A 104 6.80 -23.59 12.56
N GLU A 105 6.96 -24.89 12.83
CA GLU A 105 7.47 -25.39 14.12
C GLU A 105 8.92 -24.95 14.36
N ARG A 106 9.73 -24.92 13.29
CA ARG A 106 11.12 -24.44 13.30
C ARG A 106 11.21 -23.12 12.57
N ARG A 107 11.71 -22.08 13.24
CA ARG A 107 11.74 -20.71 12.69
C ARG A 107 12.63 -20.58 11.46
N GLU A 108 13.68 -21.39 11.38
CA GLU A 108 14.65 -21.41 10.28
C GLU A 108 13.99 -21.78 8.94
N GLU A 109 12.84 -22.48 8.97
CA GLU A 109 12.08 -22.83 7.76
C GLU A 109 11.50 -21.59 7.05
N LEU A 110 11.30 -20.48 7.78
CA LEU A 110 10.87 -19.21 7.20
C LEU A 110 11.95 -18.55 6.34
N GLU A 111 13.22 -18.86 6.58
CA GLU A 111 14.36 -18.29 5.87
C GLU A 111 14.74 -19.10 4.61
N GLU A 112 14.06 -20.23 4.38
CA GLU A 112 14.25 -21.00 3.15
C GLU A 112 13.90 -20.14 1.92
N PRO A 113 14.77 -20.06 0.89
CA PRO A 113 14.57 -19.17 -0.26
C PRO A 113 13.21 -19.33 -0.97
N LEU A 114 12.68 -20.56 -1.02
CA LEU A 114 11.37 -20.82 -1.61
C LEU A 114 10.23 -20.27 -0.74
N THR A 115 10.33 -20.39 0.59
CA THR A 115 9.38 -19.83 1.55
C THR A 115 9.42 -18.30 1.51
N VAL A 116 10.62 -17.70 1.56
CA VAL A 116 10.83 -16.26 1.39
C VAL A 116 10.20 -15.76 0.09
N ARG A 117 10.46 -16.44 -1.04
CA ARG A 117 9.86 -16.09 -2.32
C ARG A 117 8.33 -16.15 -2.32
N ARG A 118 7.72 -17.14 -1.68
CA ARG A 118 6.26 -17.25 -1.56
C ARG A 118 5.68 -16.13 -0.68
N MET A 119 6.28 -15.88 0.49
CA MET A 119 5.90 -14.78 1.38
C MET A 119 6.01 -13.42 0.67
N CYS A 120 7.12 -13.16 -0.04
CA CYS A 120 7.31 -11.92 -0.78
C CYS A 120 6.27 -11.73 -1.90
N ARG A 121 5.88 -12.80 -2.60
CA ARG A 121 4.84 -12.73 -3.64
C ARG A 121 3.48 -12.39 -3.06
N MET A 122 3.05 -13.15 -2.06
CA MET A 122 1.77 -12.91 -1.38
C MET A 122 1.75 -11.54 -0.69
N GLY A 123 2.85 -11.18 -0.03
CA GLY A 123 3.02 -9.91 0.63
C GLY A 123 2.96 -8.74 -0.34
N ALA A 124 3.57 -8.83 -1.53
CA ALA A 124 3.46 -7.76 -2.53
C ALA A 124 1.99 -7.52 -2.90
N ASP A 125 1.25 -8.58 -3.21
CA ASP A 125 -0.16 -8.48 -3.59
C ASP A 125 -1.01 -7.87 -2.45
N LEU A 126 -0.81 -8.31 -1.20
CA LEU A 126 -1.53 -7.81 -0.03
C LEU A 126 -1.18 -6.35 0.30
N GLN A 127 0.12 -6.02 0.41
CA GLN A 127 0.55 -4.70 0.83
C GLN A 127 0.23 -3.63 -0.21
N LEU A 128 0.35 -3.94 -1.51
CA LEU A 128 -0.07 -3.02 -2.57
C LEU A 128 -1.60 -2.81 -2.56
N THR A 129 -2.37 -3.86 -2.26
CA THR A 129 -3.83 -3.77 -2.14
C THR A 129 -4.26 -2.91 -0.95
N TYR A 130 -3.62 -3.08 0.21
CA TYR A 130 -3.85 -2.26 1.40
C TYR A 130 -3.40 -0.82 1.20
N PHE A 131 -2.27 -0.62 0.52
CA PHE A 131 -1.80 0.71 0.16
C PHE A 131 -2.82 1.44 -0.72
N LEU A 132 -3.35 0.79 -1.77
CA LEU A 132 -4.38 1.38 -2.62
C LEU A 132 -5.65 1.72 -1.84
N GLN A 133 -6.10 0.83 -0.94
CA GLN A 133 -7.25 1.10 -0.08
C GLN A 133 -7.04 2.32 0.81
N ALA A 134 -5.88 2.41 1.47
CA ALA A 134 -5.57 3.53 2.35
C ALA A 134 -5.44 4.85 1.56
N LEU A 135 -4.83 4.81 0.38
CA LEU A 135 -4.64 5.99 -0.47
C LEU A 135 -5.98 6.54 -0.99
N VAL A 136 -6.87 5.68 -1.48
CA VAL A 136 -8.22 6.09 -1.91
C VAL A 136 -9.03 6.62 -0.72
N THR A 137 -8.91 5.99 0.45
CA THR A 137 -9.58 6.46 1.68
C THR A 137 -9.10 7.85 2.07
N GLY A 138 -7.78 8.08 2.04
CA GLY A 138 -7.18 9.39 2.32
C GLY A 138 -7.61 10.46 1.32
N ALA A 139 -7.65 10.11 0.03
CA ALA A 139 -8.10 11.01 -1.04
C ALA A 139 -9.58 11.42 -0.89
N ILE A 140 -10.45 10.47 -0.55
CA ILE A 140 -11.88 10.73 -0.26
C ILE A 140 -12.01 11.63 0.99
N ALA A 141 -11.25 11.35 2.05
CA ALA A 141 -11.28 12.14 3.28
C ALA A 141 -10.80 13.58 3.06
N ALA A 142 -9.83 13.78 2.17
CA ALA A 142 -9.35 15.10 1.75
C ALA A 142 -10.34 15.86 0.85
N GLY A 143 -11.37 15.19 0.33
CA GLY A 143 -12.30 15.76 -0.64
C GLY A 143 -11.68 15.96 -2.02
N THR A 144 -10.60 15.25 -2.33
CA THR A 144 -9.93 15.32 -3.64
C THR A 144 -10.87 14.78 -4.72
N GLU A 145 -11.08 15.58 -5.77
CA GLU A 145 -11.92 15.22 -6.91
C GLU A 145 -11.42 13.90 -7.53
N ALA A 146 -12.35 13.02 -7.89
CA ALA A 146 -12.04 11.63 -8.21
C ALA A 146 -11.22 11.46 -9.49
N GLN A 147 -11.49 12.25 -10.54
CA GLN A 147 -10.72 12.14 -11.79
C GLN A 147 -9.28 12.59 -11.59
N GLN A 148 -9.09 13.79 -11.03
CA GLN A 148 -7.76 14.33 -10.73
C GLN A 148 -7.01 13.45 -9.72
N GLY A 149 -7.73 12.98 -8.68
CA GLY A 149 -7.18 12.10 -7.67
C GLY A 149 -6.75 10.75 -8.25
N ALA A 150 -7.56 10.15 -9.13
CA ALA A 150 -7.26 8.85 -9.74
C ALA A 150 -5.99 8.87 -10.60
N GLU A 151 -5.70 9.94 -11.33
CA GLU A 151 -4.44 10.10 -12.07
C GLU A 151 -3.24 10.04 -11.12
N THR A 152 -3.31 10.79 -10.01
CA THR A 152 -2.24 10.80 -9.00
C THR A 152 -2.13 9.44 -8.29
N VAL A 153 -3.25 8.80 -7.96
CA VAL A 153 -3.28 7.45 -7.38
C VAL A 153 -2.66 6.44 -8.32
N ALA A 154 -2.95 6.50 -9.62
CA ALA A 154 -2.41 5.59 -10.62
C ALA A 154 -0.88 5.74 -10.75
N GLU A 155 -0.36 6.97 -10.76
CA GLU A 155 1.08 7.23 -10.75
C GLU A 155 1.74 6.67 -9.49
N VAL A 156 1.21 7.02 -8.32
CA VAL A 156 1.72 6.57 -7.00
C VAL A 156 1.70 5.04 -6.89
N LEU A 157 0.61 4.41 -7.33
CA LEU A 157 0.50 2.95 -7.37
C LEU A 157 1.51 2.34 -8.35
N GLY A 158 1.73 2.95 -9.51
CA GLY A 158 2.76 2.53 -10.47
C GLY A 158 4.15 2.50 -9.85
N ILE A 159 4.51 3.53 -9.09
CA ILE A 159 5.78 3.58 -8.37
C ILE A 159 5.84 2.52 -7.27
N ALA A 160 4.79 2.38 -6.46
CA ALA A 160 4.74 1.36 -5.41
C ALA A 160 4.87 -0.07 -5.96
N VAL A 161 4.22 -0.36 -7.10
CA VAL A 161 4.37 -1.62 -7.82
C VAL A 161 5.81 -1.83 -8.28
N ALA A 162 6.46 -0.81 -8.86
CA ALA A 162 7.85 -0.91 -9.29
C ALA A 162 8.82 -1.12 -8.12
N LEU A 163 8.53 -0.53 -6.95
CA LEU A 163 9.28 -0.76 -5.72
C LEU A 163 9.12 -2.20 -5.21
N ALA A 164 7.89 -2.71 -5.10
CA ALA A 164 7.63 -4.08 -4.66
C ALA A 164 8.12 -5.14 -5.66
N ASP A 165 8.01 -4.84 -6.95
CA ASP A 165 8.26 -5.77 -8.03
C ASP A 165 8.68 -5.11 -9.36
N GLY A 166 9.99 -4.96 -9.55
CA GLY A 166 10.59 -4.53 -10.83
C GLY A 166 10.58 -5.57 -11.95
N THR A 167 9.93 -6.74 -11.77
CA THR A 167 9.92 -7.83 -12.77
C THR A 167 8.62 -7.93 -13.58
N GLY A 168 7.58 -7.21 -13.18
CA GLY A 168 6.28 -7.19 -13.87
C GLY A 168 5.33 -8.33 -13.51
N TYR A 169 5.59 -9.07 -12.43
CA TYR A 169 4.62 -10.03 -11.88
C TYR A 169 3.42 -9.29 -11.27
N SER A 170 3.67 -8.22 -10.50
CA SER A 170 2.64 -7.29 -10.04
C SER A 170 2.52 -6.14 -11.06
N THR A 171 1.29 -5.74 -11.35
CA THR A 171 0.98 -4.59 -12.24
C THR A 171 -0.06 -3.69 -11.56
N PRO A 172 -0.09 -2.38 -11.86
CA PRO A 172 -1.11 -1.49 -11.30
C PRO A 172 -2.54 -1.97 -11.59
N ALA A 173 -2.79 -2.45 -12.81
CA ALA A 173 -4.06 -3.06 -13.21
C ALA A 173 -4.39 -4.32 -12.38
N GLY A 174 -3.39 -5.17 -12.12
CA GLY A 174 -3.54 -6.34 -11.26
C GLY A 174 -3.92 -5.97 -9.84
N VAL A 175 -3.22 -5.00 -9.23
CA VAL A 175 -3.53 -4.52 -7.88
C VAL A 175 -4.92 -3.90 -7.83
N PHE A 176 -5.29 -3.09 -8.81
CA PHE A 176 -6.62 -2.49 -8.90
C PHE A 176 -7.73 -3.56 -8.92
N ARG A 177 -7.59 -4.60 -9.75
CA ARG A 177 -8.56 -5.70 -9.79
C ARG A 177 -8.66 -6.43 -8.44
N THR A 178 -7.53 -6.71 -7.80
CA THR A 178 -7.51 -7.34 -6.46
C THR A 178 -8.19 -6.46 -5.42
N TRP A 179 -7.87 -5.16 -5.39
CA TRP A 179 -8.47 -4.18 -4.49
C TRP A 179 -9.99 -4.08 -4.65
N ARG A 180 -10.49 -4.03 -5.89
CA ARG A 180 -11.94 -4.01 -6.16
C ARG A 180 -12.65 -5.19 -5.52
N VAL A 181 -12.10 -6.39 -5.64
CA VAL A 181 -12.74 -7.60 -5.12
C VAL A 181 -12.58 -7.71 -3.59
N ALA A 182 -11.41 -7.33 -3.07
CA ALA A 182 -11.10 -7.45 -1.64
C ALA A 182 -11.86 -6.44 -0.77
N HIS A 183 -11.99 -5.18 -1.23
CA HIS A 183 -12.49 -4.09 -0.39
C HIS A 183 -13.89 -3.59 -0.77
N LEU A 184 -14.15 -3.38 -2.06
CA LEU A 184 -15.37 -2.67 -2.48
C LEU A 184 -16.67 -3.38 -2.07
N PRO A 185 -16.82 -4.72 -2.14
CA PRO A 185 -18.03 -5.38 -1.66
C PRO A 185 -18.33 -5.10 -0.18
N GLY A 186 -17.32 -5.04 0.68
CA GLY A 186 -17.51 -4.74 2.11
C GLY A 186 -17.98 -3.30 2.37
N ILE A 187 -17.65 -2.37 1.47
CA ILE A 187 -17.99 -0.95 1.58
C ILE A 187 -19.30 -0.63 0.85
N LEU A 188 -19.52 -1.21 -0.32
CA LEU A 188 -20.56 -0.80 -1.27
C LEU A 188 -21.82 -1.65 -1.20
N ARG A 189 -21.84 -2.77 -0.48
CA ARG A 189 -23.06 -3.55 -0.29
C ARG A 189 -24.13 -2.76 0.48
N PRO A 190 -25.42 -3.01 0.22
CA PRO A 190 -26.52 -2.31 0.92
C PRO A 190 -26.46 -2.41 2.44
N GLU A 191 -25.93 -3.51 2.98
CA GLU A 191 -25.84 -3.78 4.42
C GLU A 191 -24.61 -3.13 5.08
N SER A 192 -23.72 -2.50 4.30
CA SER A 192 -22.54 -1.84 4.84
C SER A 192 -22.94 -0.64 5.72
N SER A 193 -22.24 -0.47 6.84
CA SER A 193 -22.39 0.69 7.72
C SER A 193 -21.68 1.95 7.19
N ALA A 194 -21.00 1.85 6.04
CA ALA A 194 -20.31 2.98 5.43
C ALA A 194 -21.30 4.11 5.07
N PRO A 195 -21.00 5.38 5.41
CA PRO A 195 -21.83 6.52 5.00
C PRO A 195 -21.99 6.61 3.48
N GLU A 196 -23.16 7.05 3.00
CA GLU A 196 -23.43 7.11 1.56
C GLU A 196 -22.46 8.03 0.80
N SER A 197 -21.99 9.12 1.44
CA SER A 197 -20.96 9.99 0.88
C SER A 197 -19.64 9.24 0.66
N GLY A 198 -19.22 8.40 1.60
CA GLY A 198 -18.04 7.55 1.45
C GLY A 198 -18.23 6.51 0.34
N ARG A 199 -19.39 5.84 0.30
CA ARG A 199 -19.73 4.89 -0.76
C ARG A 199 -19.71 5.54 -2.15
N ALA A 200 -20.24 6.76 -2.26
CA ALA A 200 -20.20 7.54 -3.50
C ALA A 200 -18.76 7.86 -3.92
N GLY A 201 -17.91 8.29 -2.98
CA GLY A 201 -16.49 8.52 -3.23
C GLY A 201 -15.76 7.27 -3.75
N PHE A 202 -15.94 6.13 -3.08
CA PHE A 202 -15.34 4.87 -3.53
C PHE A 202 -15.84 4.43 -4.92
N ARG A 203 -17.11 4.64 -5.25
CA ARG A 203 -17.63 4.38 -6.61
C ARG A 203 -16.98 5.29 -7.65
N ALA A 204 -16.78 6.57 -7.32
CA ALA A 204 -16.16 7.53 -8.23
C ALA A 204 -14.69 7.17 -8.51
N TYR A 205 -13.89 6.94 -7.47
CA TYR A 205 -12.50 6.49 -7.63
C TYR A 205 -12.39 5.14 -8.36
N ALA A 206 -13.29 4.18 -8.07
CA ALA A 206 -13.27 2.90 -8.77
C ALA A 206 -13.51 3.05 -10.28
N ARG A 207 -14.40 3.95 -10.72
CA ARG A 207 -14.63 4.20 -12.15
C ARG A 207 -13.46 4.92 -12.80
N ALA A 208 -12.96 5.99 -12.17
CA ALA A 208 -11.84 6.76 -12.72
C ALA A 208 -10.56 5.91 -12.81
N LEU A 209 -10.29 5.04 -11.83
CA LEU A 209 -9.16 4.11 -11.89
C LEU A 209 -9.37 3.00 -12.93
N GLU A 210 -10.60 2.55 -13.17
CA GLU A 210 -10.92 1.58 -14.23
C GLU A 210 -10.57 2.15 -15.62
N GLU A 211 -10.91 3.41 -15.87
CA GLU A 211 -10.58 4.10 -17.12
C GLU A 211 -9.08 4.26 -17.34
N LEU A 212 -8.29 4.40 -16.28
CA LEU A 212 -6.83 4.59 -16.35
C LEU A 212 -6.03 3.29 -16.39
N LEU A 213 -6.50 2.24 -15.69
CA LEU A 213 -5.70 1.04 -15.41
C LEU A 213 -6.18 -0.23 -16.13
N ASP A 214 -7.45 -0.29 -16.54
CA ASP A 214 -8.01 -1.43 -17.28
C ASP A 214 -8.25 -1.08 -18.78
N ALA A 215 -7.58 -0.02 -19.29
CA ALA A 215 -7.59 0.37 -20.71
C ALA A 215 -6.66 -0.47 -21.60
#